data_AF-A0A8J6GFC5-F1
#
_entry.id   AF-A0A8J6GFC5-F1
#
_cell.length_a   1.000
_cell.length_b   1.000
_cell.length_c   1.000
_cell.angle_alpha   90.00
_cell.angle_beta   90.00
_cell.angle_gamma   90.00
#
_symmetry.space_group_name_H-M   'P 1'
#
loop_
_entity.id
_entity.type
_entity.pdbx_description
1 polymer ?
#
loop_
_entity_poly.entity_id
_entity_poly.type
_entity_poly.pdbx_seq_one_letter_code
_entity_poly.pdbx_strand_id
1 'polypeptide(L)'
;MPGTKRYQHVIETPEPGEWELSGYEAAVPITEKSNPLTRNLDKADAEKIVQLLGQCDAEIFQEEGQIVPTCQRLYSESVLTTMLQVAGKAQEVLTVLTLRPLPILTLLFPLMASFLGLRF
;
A
#
# COMPACT_ATOMS: atom_id res chain seq x y z
N MET A 1 -10.86 -6.53 24.94
CA MET A 1 -11.98 -5.81 24.31
C MET A 1 -11.69 -5.78 22.83
N PRO A 2 -12.61 -6.20 21.94
CA PRO A 2 -12.40 -6.12 20.51
C PRO A 2 -12.20 -4.64 20.15
N GLY A 3 -11.09 -4.30 19.49
CA GLY A 3 -10.88 -2.95 18.99
C GLY A 3 -12.02 -2.60 18.04
N THR A 4 -12.77 -1.53 18.32
CA THR A 4 -13.77 -1.01 17.40
C THR A 4 -13.06 -0.58 16.12
N LYS A 5 -13.30 -1.30 15.00
CA LYS A 5 -12.78 -0.92 13.68
C LYS A 5 -13.21 0.52 13.36
N ARG A 6 -12.25 1.35 12.99
CA ARG A 6 -12.45 2.76 12.61
C ARG A 6 -12.95 2.89 11.18
N TYR A 7 -12.52 2.00 10.30
CA TYR A 7 -12.89 1.96 8.89
C TYR A 7 -13.80 0.77 8.60
N GLN A 8 -14.54 0.84 7.50
CA GLN A 8 -15.32 -0.29 7.02
C GLN A 8 -14.39 -1.28 6.30
N HIS A 9 -14.36 -2.52 6.77
CA HIS A 9 -13.62 -3.61 6.14
C HIS A 9 -14.57 -4.62 5.53
N VAL A 10 -14.24 -5.13 4.35
CA VAL A 10 -14.96 -6.23 3.68
C VAL A 10 -14.47 -7.59 4.18
N ILE A 11 -13.22 -7.65 4.65
CA ILE A 11 -12.56 -8.87 5.11
C ILE A 11 -12.42 -8.83 6.64
N GLU A 12 -12.60 -9.99 7.28
CA GLU A 12 -12.26 -10.15 8.68
C GLU A 12 -10.75 -10.36 8.84
N THR A 13 -10.14 -9.55 9.68
CA THR A 13 -8.71 -9.65 10.00
C THR A 13 -8.53 -10.47 11.27
N PRO A 14 -7.42 -11.22 11.42
CA PRO A 14 -7.11 -11.89 12.68
C PRO A 14 -7.01 -10.90 13.84
N GLU A 15 -7.04 -11.41 15.06
CA GLU A 15 -6.72 -10.63 16.25
C GLU A 15 -5.27 -10.08 16.19
N PRO A 16 -4.96 -8.98 16.91
CA PRO A 16 -3.62 -8.42 16.96
C PRO A 16 -2.55 -9.46 17.31
N GLY A 17 -1.43 -9.44 16.58
CA GLY A 17 -0.40 -10.47 16.67
C GLY A 17 0.54 -10.24 17.85
N GLU A 18 0.98 -11.33 18.50
CA GLU A 18 2.02 -11.26 19.55
C GLU A 18 3.33 -10.63 19.03
N TRP A 19 3.57 -10.71 17.72
CA TRP A 19 4.76 -10.17 17.07
C TRP A 19 4.87 -8.65 17.13
N GLU A 20 3.79 -7.94 17.46
CA GLU A 20 3.78 -6.48 17.65
C GLU A 20 4.40 -6.03 18.97
N LEU A 21 4.52 -6.96 19.93
CA LEU A 21 5.08 -6.69 21.24
C LEU A 21 6.60 -6.52 21.15
N SER A 22 7.13 -5.49 21.81
CA SER A 22 8.57 -5.18 21.79
C SER A 22 9.47 -6.30 22.29
N GLY A 23 8.94 -7.22 23.09
CA GLY A 23 9.67 -8.40 23.59
C GLY A 23 9.68 -9.59 22.63
N TYR A 24 8.80 -9.64 21.63
CA TYR A 24 8.73 -10.78 20.71
C TYR A 24 9.90 -10.70 19.72
N GLU A 25 10.82 -11.66 19.80
CA GLU A 25 12.00 -11.74 18.93
C GLU A 25 12.72 -10.38 18.77
N ALA A 26 12.88 -9.64 19.87
CA ALA A 26 13.29 -8.23 19.88
C ALA A 26 14.61 -7.93 19.14
N ALA A 27 15.48 -8.94 18.99
CA ALA A 27 16.78 -8.82 18.34
C ALA A 27 16.72 -8.77 16.80
N VAL A 28 15.58 -9.12 16.18
CA VAL A 28 15.43 -9.14 14.72
C VAL A 28 14.36 -8.14 14.25
N PRO A 29 14.53 -7.54 13.05
CA PRO A 29 13.53 -6.66 12.47
C PRO A 29 12.25 -7.43 12.13
N ILE A 30 11.11 -6.72 12.02
CA ILE A 30 9.78 -7.33 11.79
C ILE A 30 9.78 -8.28 10.59
N THR A 31 10.46 -7.92 9.50
CA THR A 31 10.52 -8.73 8.27
C THR A 31 11.24 -10.06 8.44
N GLU A 32 12.03 -10.23 9.50
CA GLU A 32 12.76 -11.45 9.84
C GLU A 32 12.14 -12.19 11.04
N LYS A 33 11.08 -11.63 11.65
CA LYS A 33 10.39 -12.29 12.78
C LYS A 33 9.56 -13.47 12.28
N SER A 34 9.54 -14.56 13.04
CA SER A 34 8.63 -15.68 12.75
C SER A 34 7.20 -15.29 13.10
N ASN A 35 6.24 -15.52 12.19
CA ASN A 35 4.84 -15.26 12.47
C ASN A 35 4.26 -16.30 13.47
N PRO A 36 3.74 -15.88 14.65
CA PRO A 36 3.17 -16.78 15.66
C PRO A 36 2.09 -17.72 15.14
N LEU A 37 1.29 -17.30 14.15
CA LEU A 37 0.21 -18.11 13.57
C LEU A 37 0.75 -19.35 12.83
N THR A 38 2.00 -19.29 12.35
CA THR A 38 2.59 -20.27 11.43
C THR A 38 3.64 -21.19 12.07
N ARG A 39 3.73 -21.25 13.41
CA ARG A 39 4.75 -22.06 14.13
C ARG A 39 4.80 -23.54 13.74
N ASN A 40 3.69 -24.11 13.27
CA ASN A 40 3.57 -25.52 12.85
C ASN A 40 3.26 -25.68 11.35
N LEU A 41 3.62 -24.68 10.53
CA LEU A 41 3.37 -24.72 9.09
C LEU A 41 4.05 -25.92 8.40
N ASP A 42 5.21 -26.34 8.91
CA ASP A 42 5.98 -27.50 8.46
C ASP A 42 5.22 -28.83 8.57
N LYS A 43 4.23 -28.91 9.45
CA LYS A 43 3.42 -30.11 9.72
C LYS A 43 1.99 -30.00 9.19
N ALA A 44 1.63 -28.88 8.59
CA ALA A 44 0.28 -28.62 8.12
C ALA A 44 -0.01 -29.36 6.81
N ASP A 45 -1.24 -29.83 6.63
CA ASP A 45 -1.72 -30.28 5.33
C ASP A 45 -1.98 -29.09 4.38
N ALA A 46 -2.24 -29.39 3.11
CA ALA A 46 -2.39 -28.37 2.08
C ALA A 46 -3.53 -27.37 2.37
N GLU A 47 -4.67 -27.84 2.88
CA GLU A 47 -5.80 -26.98 3.21
C GLU A 47 -5.44 -26.05 4.38
N LYS A 48 -4.79 -26.60 5.41
CA LYS A 48 -4.34 -25.83 6.56
C LYS A 48 -3.27 -24.82 6.19
N ILE A 49 -2.36 -25.14 5.28
CA ILE A 49 -1.37 -24.19 4.75
C ILE A 49 -2.08 -23.00 4.11
N VAL A 50 -3.05 -23.23 3.22
CA VAL A 50 -3.81 -22.14 2.57
C VAL A 50 -4.54 -21.28 3.61
N GLN A 51 -5.14 -21.91 4.62
CA GLN A 51 -5.82 -21.19 5.71
C GLN A 51 -4.85 -20.30 6.49
N LEU A 52 -3.70 -20.84 6.89
CA LEU A 52 -2.70 -20.10 7.69
C LEU A 52 -2.10 -18.94 6.89
N LEU A 53 -1.73 -19.16 5.63
CA LEU A 53 -1.20 -18.10 4.78
C LEU A 53 -2.25 -17.03 4.48
N GLY A 54 -3.52 -17.42 4.27
CA GLY A 54 -4.62 -16.46 4.12
C GLY A 54 -4.85 -15.61 5.37
N GLN A 55 -4.60 -16.15 6.56
CA GLN A 55 -4.62 -15.37 7.81
C GLN A 55 -3.46 -14.38 7.87
N CYS A 56 -2.24 -14.77 7.48
CA CYS A 56 -1.10 -13.86 7.38
C CYS A 56 -1.36 -12.72 6.38
N ASP A 57 -1.90 -13.03 5.21
CA ASP A 57 -2.27 -12.01 4.22
C ASP A 57 -3.32 -11.03 4.77
N ALA A 58 -4.27 -11.54 5.57
CA ALA A 58 -5.27 -10.71 6.22
C ALA A 58 -4.69 -9.78 7.31
N GLU A 59 -3.51 -10.08 7.89
CA GLU A 59 -2.85 -9.18 8.85
C GLU A 59 -2.41 -7.84 8.23
N ILE A 60 -2.23 -7.78 6.90
CA ILE A 60 -1.91 -6.54 6.16
C ILE A 60 -3.02 -5.49 6.37
N PHE A 61 -4.27 -5.95 6.47
CA PHE A 61 -5.44 -5.08 6.59
C PHE A 61 -5.85 -4.79 8.04
N GLN A 62 -5.09 -5.30 9.03
CA GLN A 62 -5.35 -4.98 10.43
C GLN A 62 -5.19 -3.47 10.69
N GLU A 63 -6.15 -2.90 11.41
CA GLU A 63 -6.05 -1.54 11.91
C GLU A 63 -5.12 -1.46 13.13
N GLU A 64 -4.70 -0.24 13.43
CA GLU A 64 -3.94 0.06 14.64
C GLU A 64 -4.77 -0.26 15.89
N GLY A 65 -4.25 -1.10 16.77
CA GLY A 65 -4.86 -1.42 18.05
C GLY A 65 -4.81 -0.25 19.05
N GLN A 66 -5.46 -0.42 20.21
CA GLN A 66 -5.40 0.55 21.31
C GLN A 66 -4.06 0.55 22.07
N ILE A 67 -3.32 -0.56 21.99
CA ILE A 67 -1.97 -0.66 22.54
C ILE A 67 -1.05 0.05 21.56
N VAL A 68 -0.28 1.04 22.05
CA VAL A 68 0.68 1.81 21.24
C VAL A 68 1.55 0.83 20.47
N PRO A 69 1.31 0.62 19.17
CA PRO A 69 2.04 -0.39 18.44
C PRO A 69 3.42 0.18 18.14
N THR A 70 4.42 -0.69 18.19
CA THR A 70 5.80 -0.32 17.82
C THR A 70 5.91 0.00 16.32
N CYS A 71 4.91 -0.42 15.51
CA CYS A 71 4.88 -0.29 14.06
C CYS A 71 3.59 0.40 13.58
N GLN A 72 3.71 1.29 12.59
CA GLN A 72 2.56 1.92 11.94
C GLN A 72 1.88 0.91 10.99
N ARG A 73 0.56 0.74 11.14
CA ARG A 73 -0.26 -0.14 10.31
C ARG A 73 -0.70 0.55 9.02
N LEU A 74 -1.17 -0.23 8.03
CA LEU A 74 -1.57 0.28 6.71
C LEU A 74 -2.66 1.37 6.79
N TYR A 75 -3.61 1.20 7.72
CA TYR A 75 -4.71 2.13 7.95
C TYR A 75 -4.40 3.22 8.97
N SER A 76 -3.13 3.40 9.39
CA SER A 76 -2.79 4.52 10.26
C SER A 76 -2.92 5.85 9.52
N GLU A 77 -3.29 6.90 10.24
CA GLU A 77 -3.47 8.24 9.66
C GLU A 77 -2.18 8.74 8.99
N SER A 78 -1.02 8.45 9.59
CA SER A 78 0.29 8.81 9.03
C SER A 78 0.53 8.17 7.66
N VAL A 79 0.29 6.85 7.53
CA VAL A 79 0.49 6.10 6.29
C VAL A 79 -0.46 6.59 5.21
N LEU A 80 -1.76 6.70 5.53
CA LEU A 80 -2.78 7.17 4.58
C LEU A 80 -2.48 8.61 4.10
N THR A 81 -2.06 9.50 5.01
CA THR A 81 -1.68 10.87 4.67
C THR A 81 -0.46 10.91 3.76
N THR A 82 0.56 10.10 4.04
CA THR A 82 1.75 10.01 3.17
C THR A 82 1.37 9.48 1.78
N MET A 83 0.52 8.46 1.69
CA MET A 83 0.05 7.94 0.40
C MET A 83 -0.68 9.01 -0.42
N LEU A 84 -1.54 9.83 0.22
CA LEU A 84 -2.22 10.95 -0.44
C LEU A 84 -1.23 12.01 -0.94
N GLN A 85 -0.21 12.35 -0.16
CA GLN A 85 0.82 13.30 -0.57
C GLN A 85 1.61 12.80 -1.79
N VAL A 86 2.02 11.52 -1.78
CA VAL A 86 2.72 10.89 -2.90
C VAL A 86 1.84 10.85 -4.15
N ALA A 87 0.55 10.50 -4.01
CA ALA A 87 -0.39 10.51 -5.11
C ALA A 87 -0.55 11.92 -5.74
N GLY A 88 -0.60 12.97 -4.90
CA GLY A 88 -0.61 14.36 -5.38
C GLY A 88 0.63 14.70 -6.22
N LYS A 89 1.82 14.26 -5.81
CA LYS A 89 3.05 14.45 -6.59
C LYS A 89 3.08 13.64 -7.88
N ALA A 90 2.56 12.42 -7.87
CA ALA A 90 2.40 11.63 -9.09
C ALA A 90 1.45 12.34 -10.08
N GLN A 91 0.35 12.92 -9.59
CA GLN A 91 -0.60 13.66 -10.42
C GLN A 91 0.03 14.92 -11.06
N GLU A 92 0.86 15.66 -10.33
CA GLU A 92 1.62 16.79 -10.87
C GLU A 92 2.49 16.34 -12.06
N VAL A 93 3.22 15.23 -11.91
CA VAL A 93 4.06 14.65 -12.98
C VAL A 93 3.21 14.25 -14.18
N LEU A 94 2.12 13.52 -13.97
CA LEU A 94 1.23 13.08 -15.05
C LEU A 94 0.62 14.26 -15.80
N THR A 95 0.24 15.32 -15.10
CA THR A 95 -0.30 16.55 -15.70
C THR A 95 0.73 17.22 -16.61
N VAL A 96 1.99 17.32 -16.18
CA VAL A 96 3.07 17.90 -17.00
C VAL A 96 3.36 17.05 -18.24
N LEU A 97 3.31 15.72 -18.12
CA LEU A 97 3.55 14.80 -19.24
C LEU A 97 2.40 14.78 -20.27
N THR A 98 1.17 15.03 -19.83
CA THR A 98 -0.03 14.98 -20.68
C THR A 98 -0.39 16.33 -21.31
N LEU A 99 -0.12 17.45 -20.63
CA LEU A 99 -0.46 18.80 -21.10
C LEU A 99 0.69 19.51 -21.83
N ARG A 100 1.89 18.92 -21.92
CA ARG A 100 2.87 19.39 -22.90
C ARG A 100 2.55 18.75 -24.25
N PRO A 101 2.04 19.49 -25.25
CA PRO A 101 2.17 18.99 -26.62
C PRO A 101 3.66 18.71 -26.83
N LEU A 102 4.00 17.55 -27.41
CA LEU A 102 5.35 17.32 -27.92
C LEU A 102 5.75 18.62 -28.65
N PRO A 103 6.84 19.32 -28.26
CA PRO A 103 7.21 20.58 -28.91
C PRO A 103 7.38 20.40 -30.43
N ILE A 104 7.60 19.16 -30.87
CA ILE A 104 7.61 18.74 -32.27
C ILE A 104 6.27 19.01 -32.97
N LEU A 105 5.13 18.69 -32.35
CA LEU A 105 3.81 18.87 -32.98
C LEU A 105 3.40 20.36 -33.02
N THR A 106 3.71 21.12 -31.97
CA THR A 106 3.45 22.57 -31.90
C THR A 106 4.35 23.38 -32.85
N LEU A 107 5.58 22.92 -33.12
CA LEU A 107 6.49 23.53 -34.09
C LEU A 107 6.21 23.10 -35.54
N LEU A 108 5.74 21.87 -35.77
CA LEU A 108 5.38 21.39 -37.12
C LEU A 108 4.06 21.96 -37.61
N PHE A 109 3.12 22.29 -36.73
CA PHE A 109 1.81 22.80 -37.14
C PHE A 109 1.89 24.10 -37.97
N PRO A 110 2.62 25.16 -37.55
CA PRO A 110 2.78 26.37 -38.38
C PRO A 110 3.63 26.12 -39.63
N LEU A 111 4.58 25.18 -39.60
CA LEU A 111 5.42 24.84 -40.75
C LEU A 111 4.61 24.11 -41.84
N MET A 112 3.75 23.16 -41.43
CA MET A 112 2.83 22.43 -42.29
C MET A 112 1.72 23.35 -42.82
N ALA A 113 1.17 24.24 -41.99
CA ALA A 113 0.18 25.23 -42.42
C ALA A 113 0.75 26.19 -43.48
N SER A 114 2.02 26.60 -43.33
CA SER A 114 2.74 27.41 -44.33
C SER A 114 2.98 26.65 -45.64
N PHE A 115 3.28 25.35 -45.57
CA PHE A 115 3.46 24.49 -46.76
C PHE A 115 2.15 24.23 -47.51
N LEU A 116 1.01 24.14 -46.81
CA LEU A 116 -0.31 23.96 -47.41
C LEU A 116 -0.99 25.28 -47.85
N GLY A 117 -0.34 26.44 -47.65
CA GLY A 117 -0.89 27.73 -48.08
C GLY A 117 -2.14 28.19 -47.32
N LEU A 118 -2.41 27.60 -46.15
CA LEU A 118 -3.51 28.00 -45.27
C LEU A 118 -3.10 29.27 -44.50
N ARG A 119 -3.52 30.44 -44.98
CA ARG A 119 -3.44 31.69 -44.22
C ARG A 119 -4.64 31.76 -43.27
N PHE A 120 -4.36 31.84 -41.97
CA PHE A 120 -5.31 32.35 -40.97
C PHE A 120 -5.15 33.86 -40.84
#